data_AF-A0A966MHW0-F1
#
_entry.id   AF-A0A966MHW0-F1
#
_cell.length_a   1.000
_cell.length_b   1.000
_cell.length_c   1.000
_cell.angle_alpha   90.00
_cell.angle_beta   90.00
_cell.angle_gamma   90.00
#
_symmetry.space_group_name_H-M   'P 1'
#
loop_
_entity.id
_entity.type
_entity.pdbx_description
1 polymer ?
#
loop_
_entity_poly.entity_id
_entity_poly.type
_entity_poly.pdbx_seq_one_letter_code
_entity_poly.pdbx_strand_id
1 'polypeptide(L)'
;MASQPRTPNSPAVILFSGGLDSTTILALAKQLGYRCYALSVHYGQKHSSELDAAKKIAQSFGVERHEVIHLDLARFGGSAL
;
A
#
# COMPACT_ATOMS: atom_id res chain seq x y z
N MET A 1 3.91 3.27 19.49
CA MET A 1 2.61 2.56 19.56
C MET A 1 1.71 3.15 18.49
N ALA A 2 1.06 2.33 17.66
CA ALA A 2 0.12 2.85 16.67
C ALA A 2 -1.10 3.43 17.39
N SER A 3 -1.49 4.66 17.06
CA SER A 3 -2.61 5.33 17.70
C SER A 3 -3.94 4.78 17.20
N GLN A 4 -4.92 4.66 18.09
CA GLN A 4 -6.30 4.36 17.72
C GLN A 4 -6.87 5.45 16.79
N PRO A 5 -7.88 5.11 15.97
CA PRO A 5 -8.55 6.07 15.11
C PRO A 5 -9.20 7.19 15.95
N ARG A 6 -9.13 8.42 15.43
CA ARG A 6 -9.68 9.61 16.10
C ARG A 6 -11.21 9.57 16.20
N THR A 7 -11.85 8.93 15.23
CA THR A 7 -13.30 8.66 15.19
C THR A 7 -13.53 7.23 14.69
N PRO A 8 -14.67 6.59 15.03
CA PRO A 8 -15.02 5.28 14.47
C PRO A 8 -14.90 5.28 12.95
N ASN A 9 -14.29 4.23 12.39
CA ASN A 9 -14.10 4.07 10.95
C ASN A 9 -13.29 5.19 10.27
N SER A 10 -12.39 5.88 11.00
CA SER A 10 -11.44 6.83 10.40
C SER A 10 -10.70 6.20 9.21
N PRO A 11 -10.53 6.91 8.08
CA PRO A 11 -9.77 6.40 6.95
C PRO A 11 -8.27 6.38 7.27
N ALA A 12 -7.58 5.34 6.79
CA ALA A 12 -6.11 5.25 6.80
C ALA A 12 -5.62 4.87 5.41
N VAL A 13 -4.71 5.67 4.86
CA VAL A 13 -4.00 5.33 3.62
C VAL A 13 -2.66 4.71 3.99
N ILE A 14 -2.39 3.53 3.45
CA ILE A 14 -1.17 2.76 3.72
C ILE A 14 -0.40 2.63 2.42
N LEU A 15 0.85 3.11 2.42
CA LEU A 15 1.79 2.80 1.36
C LEU A 15 2.12 1.32 1.43
N PHE A 16 1.73 0.58 0.39
CA PHE A 16 1.61 -0.86 0.45
C PHE A 16 2.39 -1.52 -0.69
N SER A 17 3.50 -2.16 -0.35
CA SER A 17 4.31 -2.92 -1.33
C SER A 17 3.90 -4.40 -1.41
N GLY A 18 3.12 -4.89 -0.46
CA GLY A 18 2.86 -6.33 -0.29
C GLY A 18 3.97 -7.07 0.49
N GLY A 19 5.05 -6.37 0.87
CA GLY A 19 6.09 -6.91 1.74
C GLY A 19 5.64 -7.03 3.20
N LEU A 20 6.41 -7.76 4.01
CA LEU A 20 6.12 -8.08 5.41
C LEU A 20 5.79 -6.84 6.25
N ASP A 21 6.61 -5.80 6.16
CA ASP A 21 6.46 -4.60 6.99
C ASP A 21 5.16 -3.87 6.67
N SER A 22 4.90 -3.60 5.38
CA SER A 22 3.68 -2.93 4.94
C SER A 22 2.41 -3.76 5.23
N THR A 23 2.52 -5.08 5.19
CA THR A 23 1.43 -6.01 5.56
C THR A 23 1.18 -6.00 7.06
N THR A 24 2.23 -5.89 7.87
CA THR A 24 2.12 -5.77 9.33
C THR A 24 1.40 -4.48 9.72
N ILE A 25 1.72 -3.36 9.06
CA ILE A 25 1.02 -2.09 9.27
C ILE A 25 -0.45 -2.19 8.85
N LEU A 26 -0.75 -2.84 7.72
CA LEU A 26 -2.12 -3.06 7.27
C LEU A 26 -2.93 -3.89 8.27
N ALA A 27 -2.36 -5.00 8.75
CA ALA A 27 -2.98 -5.84 9.76
C ALA A 27 -3.28 -5.06 11.04
N LEU A 28 -2.30 -4.27 11.52
CA LEU A 28 -2.45 -3.45 12.70
C LEU A 28 -3.53 -2.37 12.54
N ALA A 29 -3.57 -1.68 11.40
CA ALA A 29 -4.58 -0.66 11.12
C ALA A 29 -5.99 -1.26 11.07
N LYS A 30 -6.14 -2.44 10.47
CA LYS A 30 -7.40 -3.19 10.49
C LYS A 30 -7.82 -3.58 11.91
N GLN A 31 -6.89 -4.10 12.70
CA GLN A 31 -7.15 -4.46 14.09
C GLN A 31 -7.55 -3.25 14.94
N LEU A 32 -7.00 -2.07 14.65
CA LEU A 32 -7.36 -0.80 15.32
C LEU A 32 -8.68 -0.20 14.83
N GLY A 33 -9.36 -0.79 13.85
CA GLY A 33 -10.67 -0.34 13.37
C GLY A 33 -10.62 0.77 12.31
N TYR A 34 -9.50 0.92 11.60
CA TYR A 34 -9.42 1.87 10.49
C TYR A 34 -10.07 1.33 9.21
N ARG A 35 -10.69 2.23 8.44
CA ARG A 35 -11.04 2.00 7.03
C ARG A 35 -9.79 2.14 6.18
N CYS A 36 -9.15 1.01 5.90
CA CYS A 36 -7.84 1.00 5.25
C CYS A 36 -7.97 1.09 3.72
N TYR A 37 -7.15 1.94 3.13
CA TYR A 37 -6.92 2.11 1.70
C TYR A 37 -5.46 1.77 1.42
N ALA A 38 -5.20 0.86 0.48
CA ALA A 38 -3.85 0.49 0.09
C ALA A 38 -3.41 1.30 -1.13
N LEU A 39 -2.17 1.79 -1.11
CA LEU A 39 -1.55 2.51 -2.23
C LEU A 39 -0.21 1.86 -2.58
N SER A 40 -0.13 1.24 -3.75
CA SER A 40 1.13 0.75 -4.31
C SER A 40 1.66 1.71 -5.36
N VAL A 41 2.97 1.68 -5.55
CA VAL A 41 3.65 2.43 -6.60
C VAL A 41 4.33 1.45 -7.54
N HIS A 42 4.03 1.57 -8.83
CA HIS A 42 4.71 0.86 -9.90
C HIS A 42 5.70 1.80 -10.58
N TYR A 43 6.99 1.55 -10.38
CA TYR A 43 8.08 2.40 -10.88
C TYR A 43 8.49 2.13 -12.33
N GLY A 44 7.70 1.36 -13.09
CA GLY A 44 8.06 0.92 -14.45
C GLY A 44 9.07 -0.24 -14.49
N GLN A 45 9.36 -0.87 -13.34
CA GLN A 45 10.22 -2.03 -13.25
C GLN A 45 9.50 -3.29 -13.77
N LYS A 46 10.22 -4.26 -14.37
CA LYS A 46 9.61 -5.50 -14.91
C LYS A 46 8.99 -6.44 -13.85
N HIS A 47 9.09 -6.14 -12.55
CA HIS A 47 8.58 -7.00 -11.48
C HIS A 47 7.07 -6.83 -11.26
N SER A 48 6.27 -7.48 -12.09
CA SER A 48 4.80 -7.55 -11.94
C SER A 48 4.34 -8.49 -10.82
N SER A 49 5.15 -9.49 -10.46
CA SER A 49 4.81 -10.53 -9.47
C SER A 49 4.58 -9.96 -8.07
N GLU A 50 5.39 -8.99 -7.65
CA GLU A 50 5.23 -8.35 -6.33
C GLU A 50 3.94 -7.53 -6.25
N LEU A 51 3.59 -6.79 -7.31
CA LEU A 51 2.34 -6.05 -7.37
C LEU A 51 1.12 -6.97 -7.35
N ASP A 52 1.19 -8.11 -8.04
CA ASP A 52 0.09 -9.07 -8.03
C ASP A 52 -0.04 -9.76 -6.67
N ALA A 53 1.07 -10.03 -5.97
CA ALA A 53 1.05 -10.47 -4.59
C ALA A 53 0.42 -9.41 -3.67
N ALA A 54 0.81 -8.13 -3.81
CA ALA A 54 0.23 -7.03 -3.07
C ALA A 54 -1.29 -6.94 -3.29
N LYS A 55 -1.78 -7.03 -4.53
CA LYS A 55 -3.23 -7.03 -4.81
C LYS A 55 -3.97 -8.14 -4.08
N LYS A 56 -3.43 -9.37 -4.09
CA LYS A 56 -4.03 -10.51 -3.40
C LYS A 56 -4.08 -10.31 -1.90
N ILE A 57 -3.01 -9.79 -1.30
CA ILE A 57 -2.96 -9.50 0.14
C ILE A 57 -3.94 -8.37 0.49
N ALA A 58 -3.96 -7.27 -0.28
CA ALA A 58 -4.89 -6.18 -0.04
C ALA A 58 -6.36 -6.66 -0.08
N GLN A 59 -6.70 -7.52 -1.05
CA GLN A 59 -8.02 -8.15 -1.14
C GLN A 59 -8.33 -9.05 0.05
N SER A 60 -7.39 -9.91 0.50
CA SER A 60 -7.62 -10.81 1.64
C SER A 60 -7.82 -10.07 2.96
N PHE A 61 -7.18 -8.91 3.11
CA PHE A 61 -7.40 -8.01 4.25
C PHE A 61 -8.66 -7.13 4.11
N GLY A 62 -9.37 -7.20 2.99
CA GLY A 62 -10.61 -6.47 2.75
C GLY A 62 -10.42 -4.95 2.77
N VAL A 63 -9.35 -4.42 2.19
CA VAL A 63 -9.17 -2.96 2.06
C VAL A 63 -10.33 -2.34 1.27
N GLU A 64 -10.68 -1.09 1.60
CA GLU A 64 -11.74 -0.34 0.90
C GLU A 64 -11.42 -0.13 -0.57
N ARG A 65 -10.14 0.07 -0.87
CA ARG A 65 -9.61 0.27 -2.21
C ARG A 65 -8.12 -0.03 -2.20
N HIS A 66 -7.63 -0.63 -3.27
CA HIS A 66 -6.21 -0.76 -3.54
C HIS A 66 -5.88 -0.03 -4.85
N GLU A 67 -5.12 1.04 -4.76
CA GLU A 67 -4.69 1.80 -5.93
C GLU A 67 -3.22 1.61 -6.26
N VAL A 68 -2.92 1.57 -7.56
CA VAL A 68 -1.56 1.43 -8.08
C VAL A 68 -1.21 2.66 -8.91
N ILE A 69 -0.36 3.52 -8.37
CA ILE A 69 0.15 4.68 -9.11
C ILE A 69 1.31 4.23 -9.98
N HIS A 70 1.26 4.56 -11.26
CA HIS A 70 2.34 4.31 -12.20
C HIS A 70 3.24 5.55 -12.26
N LEU A 71 4.46 5.41 -11.76
CA LEU A 71 5.49 6.45 -11.81
C LEU A 71 6.57 5.98 -12.78
N ASP A 72 6.65 6.65 -13.93
CA ASP A 72 7.74 6.41 -14.86
C ASP A 72 9.01 7.12 -14.37
N LEU A 73 9.86 6.36 -13.66
CA LEU A 73 11.14 6.87 -13.19
C LEU A 73 12.13 7.15 -14.34
N ALA A 74 11.93 6.58 -15.52
CA ALA A 74 12.78 6.89 -16.68
C ALA A 74 12.68 8.36 -17.09
N ARG A 75 11.54 9.02 -16.79
CA ARG A 75 11.38 10.47 -16.98
C ARG A 75 12.23 11.33 -16.05
N PHE A 76 12.70 10.77 -14.94
CA PHE A 76 13.62 11.44 -14.00
C PHE A 76 15.09 11.07 -14.27
N GLY A 77 15.36 10.09 -15.15
CA GLY A 77 16.70 9.58 -15.47
C GLY A 77 17.57 10.49 -16.37
N GLY A 78 17.22 11.76 -16.55
CA GLY A 78 18.01 12.73 -17.31
C GLY A 78 19.18 13.36 -16.54
N SER A 79 19.34 13.10 -15.25
CA SER A 79 20.48 13.57 -14.47
C SER A 79 20.66 12.76 -13.19
N ALA A 80 21.91 12.37 -12.91
CA ALA A 80 22.42 11.63 -11.75
C ALA A 80 22.55 10.09 -11.87
N LEU A 81 23.06 9.59 -13.00
CA LEU A 81 24.09 8.55 -13.02
C LEU A 81 25.28 9.05 -13.83
#